data_AF-A0A1F7CPP1-F1
#
_entry.id   AF-A0A1F7CPP1-F1
#
_cell.length_a   1.000
_cell.length_b   1.000
_cell.length_c   1.000
_cell.angle_alpha   90.00
_cell.angle_beta   90.00
_cell.angle_gamma   90.00
#
_symmetry.space_group_name_H-M   'P 1'
#
loop_
_entity.id
_entity.type
_entity.pdbx_description
1 polymer ?
#
loop_
_entity_poly.entity_id
_entity_poly.type
_entity_poly.pdbx_seq_one_letter_code
_entity_poly.pdbx_strand_id
1 'polypeptide(L)'
;MIFLPILGACTKKDSAEKTIRKEVFVTAMPVGGEVNDPDHGRETWLAVGPVEGTEGSPANGVGTAHYFEDGTFILGMQVNIAPPEDGFFYEAWLVKEGENDVSLGHLTNPSGDARHQLRFMAEEDYRDRATIAITREPDDGNPESGIVVARAVLTKRQR
;
A
#
# COMPACT_ATOMS: atom_id res chain seq x y z
N MET A 1 44.89 14.85 -56.92
CA MET A 1 44.73 13.59 -56.16
C MET A 1 44.33 14.00 -54.76
N ILE A 2 43.05 13.82 -54.42
CA ILE A 2 42.39 14.41 -53.25
C ILE A 2 42.72 13.58 -52.01
N PHE A 3 43.30 14.21 -50.99
CA PHE A 3 43.47 13.65 -49.65
C PHE A 3 42.12 13.69 -48.92
N LEU A 4 41.59 12.52 -48.57
CA LEU A 4 40.35 12.37 -47.81
C LEU A 4 40.71 12.02 -46.35
N PRO A 5 40.43 12.89 -45.35
CA PRO A 5 40.66 12.55 -43.95
C PRO A 5 39.51 11.68 -43.43
N ILE A 6 39.85 10.50 -42.90
CA ILE A 6 38.89 9.62 -42.21
C ILE A 6 38.72 10.15 -40.79
N LEU A 7 37.56 10.78 -40.53
CA LEU A 7 37.10 11.13 -39.19
C LEU A 7 36.81 9.84 -38.41
N GLY A 8 37.66 9.51 -37.45
CA GLY A 8 37.40 8.49 -36.43
C GLY A 8 36.38 9.01 -35.42
N ALA A 9 35.13 8.59 -35.54
CA ALA A 9 34.10 8.85 -34.54
C ALA A 9 34.28 7.89 -33.35
N CYS A 10 34.66 8.44 -32.19
CA CYS A 10 34.57 7.75 -30.89
C CYS A 10 33.10 7.57 -30.51
N THR A 11 32.54 6.39 -30.76
CA THR A 11 31.30 5.97 -30.10
C THR A 11 31.64 5.52 -28.67
N LYS A 12 31.60 6.44 -27.71
CA LYS A 12 31.38 6.07 -26.31
C LYS A 12 29.95 5.58 -26.20
N LYS A 13 29.77 4.26 -26.14
CA LYS A 13 28.53 3.67 -25.63
C LYS A 13 28.51 3.95 -24.14
N ASP A 14 27.80 5.00 -23.73
CA ASP A 14 27.31 5.10 -22.37
C ASP A 14 26.31 3.96 -22.17
N SER A 15 26.79 2.84 -21.65
CA SER A 15 25.95 1.83 -21.03
C SER A 15 25.37 2.49 -19.78
N ALA A 16 24.18 3.05 -19.92
CA ALA A 16 23.33 3.36 -18.78
C ALA A 16 23.01 2.03 -18.08
N GLU A 17 23.87 1.67 -17.13
CA GLU A 17 23.64 0.61 -16.18
C GLU A 17 22.43 1.05 -15.36
N LYS A 18 21.27 0.51 -15.73
CA LYS A 18 20.02 0.70 -15.02
C LYS A 18 20.22 0.06 -13.65
N THR A 19 20.67 0.85 -12.68
CA THR A 19 20.79 0.45 -11.28
C THR A 19 19.41 -0.03 -10.84
N ILE A 20 19.24 -1.35 -10.77
CA ILE A 20 18.06 -1.96 -10.16
C ILE A 20 18.13 -1.51 -8.70
N ARG A 21 17.33 -0.51 -8.34
CA ARG A 21 17.16 -0.11 -6.94
C ARG A 21 16.65 -1.33 -6.21
N LYS A 22 17.49 -1.92 -5.37
CA LYS A 22 17.04 -2.91 -4.39
C LYS A 22 16.24 -2.14 -3.36
N GLU A 23 14.92 -2.24 -3.43
CA GLU A 23 14.09 -1.93 -2.27
C GLU A 23 14.35 -3.03 -1.24
N VAL A 24 15.11 -2.69 -0.20
CA VAL A 24 15.31 -3.56 0.95
C VAL A 24 14.11 -3.33 1.85
N PHE A 25 13.16 -4.25 1.84
CA PHE A 25 12.08 -4.27 2.82
C PHE A 25 12.68 -4.71 4.15
N VAL A 26 12.95 -3.77 5.05
CA VAL A 26 13.24 -4.11 6.43
C VAL A 26 11.91 -4.19 7.16
N THR A 27 11.50 -5.39 7.53
CA THR A 27 10.37 -5.59 8.42
C THR A 27 10.94 -5.90 9.80
N ALA A 28 10.64 -5.06 10.78
CA ALA A 28 11.04 -5.32 12.15
C ALA A 28 10.35 -6.58 12.68
N MET A 29 11.14 -7.62 12.94
CA MET A 29 10.67 -8.85 13.55
C MET A 29 10.61 -8.67 15.07
N PRO A 30 9.55 -9.13 15.75
CA PRO A 30 9.47 -9.00 17.20
C PRO A 30 10.59 -9.78 17.89
N VAL A 31 11.36 -9.10 18.75
CA VAL A 31 12.37 -9.71 19.62
C VAL A 31 11.93 -9.49 21.06
N GLY A 32 11.60 -10.57 21.78
CA GLY A 32 11.10 -10.46 23.16
C GLY A 32 9.70 -9.84 23.29
N GLY A 33 8.91 -9.81 22.22
CA GLY A 33 7.56 -9.23 22.20
C GLY A 33 7.50 -7.78 21.71
N GLU A 34 8.64 -7.11 21.63
CA GLU A 34 8.74 -5.73 21.14
C GLU A 34 9.16 -5.69 19.67
N VAL A 35 8.61 -4.73 18.93
CA VAL A 35 8.99 -4.41 17.55
C VAL A 35 9.71 -3.05 17.59
N ASN A 36 10.92 -3.01 17.05
CA ASN A 36 11.67 -1.77 16.86
C ASN A 36 11.97 -1.63 15.37
N ASP A 37 11.31 -0.67 14.75
CA ASP A 37 11.51 -0.33 13.35
C ASP A 37 12.80 0.50 13.20
N PRO A 38 13.69 0.17 12.26
CA PRO A 38 14.95 0.90 12.11
C PRO A 38 14.76 2.39 11.79
N ASP A 39 13.66 2.73 11.12
CA ASP A 39 13.38 4.08 10.65
C ASP A 39 12.46 4.84 11.61
N HIS A 40 11.54 4.13 12.28
CA HIS A 40 10.48 4.73 13.10
C HIS A 40 10.60 4.48 14.62
N GLY A 41 11.58 3.68 15.04
CA GLY A 41 11.80 3.35 16.44
C GLY A 41 10.79 2.34 16.98
N ARG A 42 10.50 2.40 18.27
CA ARG A 42 9.68 1.38 18.94
C ARG A 42 8.21 1.46 18.55
N GLU A 43 7.62 0.31 18.22
CA GLU A 43 6.17 0.14 18.05
C GLU A 43 5.48 0.35 19.40
N THR A 44 4.49 1.25 19.44
CA THR A 44 3.70 1.56 20.64
C THR A 44 2.27 1.06 20.54
N TRP A 45 1.82 0.70 19.34
CA TRP A 45 0.48 0.19 19.09
C TRP A 45 0.45 -0.67 17.84
N LEU A 46 -0.38 -1.71 17.90
CA LEU A 46 -0.67 -2.62 16.81
C LEU A 46 -2.17 -2.90 16.78
N ALA A 47 -2.77 -2.88 15.61
CA ALA A 47 -4.09 -3.46 15.37
C ALA A 47 -4.08 -4.37 14.15
N VAL A 48 -4.89 -5.42 14.22
CA VAL A 48 -5.02 -6.43 13.16
C VAL A 48 -6.48 -6.82 13.03
N GLY A 49 -6.97 -6.92 11.80
CA GLY A 49 -8.33 -7.34 11.50
C GLY A 49 -8.41 -8.15 10.20
N PRO A 50 -9.35 -9.10 10.10
CA PRO A 50 -9.64 -9.74 8.82
C PRO A 50 -10.24 -8.73 7.84
N VAL A 51 -9.95 -8.93 6.56
CA VAL A 51 -10.68 -8.27 5.47
C VAL A 51 -11.75 -9.25 4.99
N GLU A 52 -12.99 -8.77 4.93
CA GLU A 52 -14.16 -9.56 4.55
C GLU A 52 -14.89 -8.90 3.39
N GLY A 53 -15.14 -9.67 2.33
CA GLY A 53 -15.92 -9.22 1.17
C GLY A 53 -17.42 -9.07 1.47
N THR A 54 -18.10 -8.29 0.63
CA THR A 54 -19.57 -8.15 0.68
C THR A 54 -20.28 -9.25 -0.11
N GLU A 55 -21.60 -9.32 0.04
CA GLU A 55 -22.44 -10.18 -0.79
C GLU A 55 -22.29 -9.77 -2.28
N GLY A 56 -21.80 -10.70 -3.11
CA GLY A 56 -21.51 -10.45 -4.52
C GLY A 56 -20.06 -10.05 -4.84
N SER A 57 -19.24 -9.74 -3.83
CA SER A 57 -17.79 -9.51 -3.98
C SER A 57 -17.00 -10.32 -2.96
N PRO A 58 -16.89 -11.65 -3.14
CA PRO A 58 -16.14 -12.50 -2.21
C PRO A 58 -14.69 -12.02 -2.11
N ALA A 59 -14.27 -11.71 -0.89
CA ALA A 59 -12.91 -11.30 -0.59
C ALA A 59 -12.48 -11.86 0.76
N ASN A 60 -11.19 -12.12 0.89
CA ASN A 60 -10.55 -12.46 2.16
C ASN A 60 -9.20 -11.76 2.26
N GLY A 61 -8.73 -11.52 3.47
CA GLY A 61 -7.44 -10.89 3.65
C GLY A 61 -7.16 -10.48 5.08
N VAL A 62 -6.15 -9.64 5.24
CA VAL A 62 -5.74 -9.10 6.53
C VAL A 62 -5.32 -7.64 6.37
N GLY A 63 -5.82 -6.81 7.27
CA GLY A 63 -5.30 -5.47 7.51
C GLY A 63 -4.47 -5.46 8.80
N THR A 64 -3.36 -4.75 8.78
CA THR A 64 -2.48 -4.53 9.93
C THR A 64 -2.14 -3.05 9.99
N ALA A 65 -2.22 -2.46 11.17
CA ALA A 65 -1.79 -1.09 11.40
C ALA A 65 -0.87 -1.01 12.61
N HIS A 66 0.17 -0.18 12.48
CA HIS A 66 1.21 0.05 13.46
C HIS A 66 1.27 1.55 13.78
N TYR A 67 1.63 1.87 15.02
CA TYR A 67 1.96 3.23 15.42
C TYR A 67 3.26 3.23 16.22
N PHE A 68 4.17 4.11 15.86
CA PHE A 68 5.52 4.16 16.40
C PHE A 68 5.71 5.35 17.34
N GLU A 69 6.78 5.33 18.13
CA GLU A 69 7.04 6.37 19.14
C GLU A 69 7.43 7.73 18.55
N ASP A 70 7.88 7.75 17.28
CA ASP A 70 8.12 8.97 16.51
C ASP A 70 6.84 9.63 16.00
N GLY A 71 5.68 8.98 16.16
CA GLY A 71 4.37 9.45 15.69
C GLY A 71 3.91 8.86 14.35
N THR A 72 4.72 8.01 13.72
CA THR A 72 4.40 7.42 12.41
C THR A 72 3.29 6.38 12.53
N PHE A 73 2.27 6.51 11.67
CA PHE A 73 1.25 5.49 11.44
C PHE A 73 1.54 4.73 10.14
N ILE A 74 1.61 3.40 10.21
CA ILE A 74 1.78 2.54 9.04
C ILE A 74 0.63 1.55 8.96
N LEU A 75 -0.06 1.54 7.82
CA LEU A 75 -1.12 0.57 7.53
C LEU A 75 -0.73 -0.27 6.32
N GLY A 76 -0.76 -1.59 6.51
CA GLY A 76 -0.56 -2.58 5.46
C GLY A 76 -1.80 -3.44 5.30
N MET A 77 -2.14 -3.77 4.06
CA MET A 77 -3.26 -4.66 3.77
C MET A 77 -2.91 -5.63 2.65
N GLN A 78 -3.35 -6.87 2.80
CA GLN A 78 -3.32 -7.90 1.76
C GLN A 78 -4.73 -8.43 1.58
N VAL A 79 -5.22 -8.44 0.34
CA VAL A 79 -6.60 -8.83 0.02
C VAL A 79 -6.58 -9.74 -1.19
N ASN A 80 -7.28 -10.86 -1.09
CA ASN A 80 -7.65 -11.69 -2.22
C ASN A 80 -9.08 -11.31 -2.63
N ILE A 81 -9.22 -10.67 -3.78
CA ILE A 81 -10.49 -10.28 -4.40
C ILE A 81 -10.29 -10.36 -5.92
N ALA A 82 -11.31 -10.76 -6.68
CA ALA A 82 -11.20 -10.81 -8.13
C ALA A 82 -10.75 -9.44 -8.70
N PRO A 83 -9.90 -9.38 -9.75
CA PRO A 83 -9.58 -8.11 -10.39
C PRO A 83 -10.84 -7.34 -10.78
N PRO A 84 -10.83 -5.99 -10.65
CA PRO A 84 -11.94 -5.17 -11.09
C PRO A 84 -12.08 -5.23 -12.62
N GLU A 85 -13.25 -4.86 -13.14
CA GLU A 85 -13.46 -4.74 -14.57
C GLU A 85 -12.57 -3.65 -15.19
N ASP A 86 -12.30 -3.74 -16.50
CA ASP A 86 -11.53 -2.71 -17.22
C ASP A 86 -12.14 -1.31 -16.99
N GLY A 87 -11.28 -0.35 -16.63
CA GLY A 87 -11.69 1.02 -16.30
C GLY A 87 -12.12 1.22 -14.85
N PHE A 88 -11.97 0.20 -13.99
CA PHE A 88 -12.19 0.30 -12.55
C PHE A 88 -10.92 -0.05 -11.76
N PHE A 89 -10.85 0.45 -10.53
CA PHE A 89 -9.82 0.10 -9.56
C PHE A 89 -10.44 -0.11 -8.17
N TYR A 90 -9.62 -0.62 -7.26
CA TYR A 90 -9.98 -0.70 -5.85
C TYR A 90 -9.24 0.37 -5.06
N GLU A 91 -9.96 1.09 -4.21
CA GLU A 91 -9.40 2.06 -3.26
C GLU A 91 -9.73 1.65 -1.83
N ALA A 92 -8.82 1.93 -0.90
CA ALA A 92 -9.07 1.75 0.52
C ALA A 92 -9.25 3.10 1.22
N TRP A 93 -10.13 3.10 2.22
CA TRP A 93 -10.52 4.28 2.96
C TRP A 93 -10.52 3.99 4.46
N LEU A 94 -9.99 4.90 5.28
CA LEU A 94 -10.25 4.91 6.72
C LEU A 94 -11.58 5.60 6.98
N VAL A 95 -12.51 4.86 7.57
CA VAL A 95 -13.88 5.29 7.80
C VAL A 95 -14.12 5.51 9.29
N LYS A 96 -14.75 6.63 9.63
CA LYS A 96 -15.18 6.95 11.00
C LYS A 96 -16.50 7.70 10.97
N GLU A 97 -17.48 7.21 11.74
CA GLU A 97 -18.82 7.82 11.78
C GLU A 97 -18.75 9.30 12.19
N GLY A 98 -19.39 10.16 11.40
CA GLY A 98 -19.43 11.60 11.64
C GLY A 98 -18.18 12.37 11.18
N GLU A 99 -17.20 11.71 10.55
CA GLU A 99 -16.01 12.34 9.98
C GLU A 99 -15.88 12.02 8.49
N ASN A 100 -15.09 12.83 7.78
CA ASN A 100 -14.75 12.54 6.39
C ASN A 100 -13.85 11.30 6.31
N ASP A 101 -14.08 10.48 5.29
CA ASP A 101 -13.22 9.35 4.96
C ASP A 101 -11.82 9.84 4.55
N VAL A 102 -10.80 9.06 4.91
CA VAL A 102 -9.41 9.34 4.51
C VAL A 102 -9.00 8.28 3.49
N SER A 103 -8.69 8.73 2.28
CA SER A 103 -8.13 7.87 1.24
C SER A 103 -6.79 7.30 1.71
N LEU A 104 -6.65 5.99 1.57
CA LEU A 104 -5.39 5.28 1.74
C LEU A 104 -4.70 4.99 0.40
N GLY A 105 -5.37 5.32 -0.71
CA GLY A 105 -4.92 5.10 -2.08
C GLY A 105 -5.32 3.75 -2.66
N HIS A 106 -4.91 3.56 -3.92
CA HIS A 106 -5.27 2.40 -4.72
C HIS A 106 -4.61 1.12 -4.21
N LEU A 107 -5.35 0.03 -4.23
CA LEU A 107 -4.78 -1.29 -4.07
C LEU A 107 -3.96 -1.63 -5.32
N THR A 108 -2.72 -2.06 -5.11
CA THR A 108 -1.83 -2.53 -6.17
C THR A 108 -2.06 -4.00 -6.45
N ASN A 109 -1.96 -4.39 -7.73
CA ASN A 109 -2.05 -5.78 -8.17
C ASN A 109 -1.00 -6.07 -9.25
N PRO A 110 0.28 -6.27 -8.86
CA PRO A 110 1.35 -6.49 -9.83
C PRO A 110 1.19 -7.81 -10.61
N SER A 111 0.42 -8.76 -10.10
CA SER A 111 0.27 -10.10 -10.69
C SER A 111 -0.90 -10.20 -11.67
N GLY A 112 -1.83 -9.23 -11.66
CA GLY A 112 -3.06 -9.28 -12.44
C GLY A 112 -4.01 -10.40 -12.01
N ASP A 113 -3.87 -10.93 -10.80
CA ASP A 113 -4.72 -11.99 -10.24
C ASP A 113 -5.49 -11.51 -9.02
N ALA A 114 -6.01 -12.40 -8.18
CA ALA A 114 -6.80 -11.96 -7.04
C ALA A 114 -6.01 -11.19 -5.96
N ARG A 115 -4.67 -11.25 -5.97
CA ARG A 115 -3.81 -10.77 -4.87
C ARG A 115 -3.54 -9.27 -4.99
N HIS A 116 -4.23 -8.51 -4.16
CA HIS A 116 -4.11 -7.07 -4.05
C HIS A 116 -3.39 -6.69 -2.75
N GLN A 117 -2.66 -5.57 -2.79
CA GLN A 117 -1.87 -5.09 -1.66
C GLN A 117 -1.95 -3.58 -1.53
N LEU A 118 -1.88 -3.10 -0.30
CA LEU A 118 -1.80 -1.68 0.04
C LEU A 118 -0.74 -1.47 1.12
N ARG A 119 -0.01 -0.37 0.98
CA ARG A 119 0.81 0.20 2.06
C ARG A 119 0.57 1.70 2.12
N PHE A 120 0.18 2.16 3.29
CA PHE A 120 -0.05 3.56 3.61
C PHE A 120 0.82 3.96 4.79
N MET A 121 1.33 5.19 4.78
CA MET A 121 2.15 5.76 5.82
C MET A 121 1.77 7.23 5.99
N ALA A 122 1.66 7.67 7.25
CA ALA A 122 1.31 9.03 7.60
C ALA A 122 2.03 9.46 8.89
N GLU A 123 2.23 10.77 9.06
CA GLU A 123 2.72 11.36 10.32
C GLU A 123 1.54 11.73 11.25
N GLU A 124 0.31 11.55 10.78
CA GLU A 124 -0.93 11.73 11.51
C GLU A 124 -1.33 10.48 12.31
N ASP A 125 -1.95 10.69 13.47
CA ASP A 125 -2.48 9.62 14.31
C ASP A 125 -3.88 9.18 13.86
N TYR A 126 -3.97 8.03 13.21
CA TYR A 126 -5.22 7.40 12.81
C TYR A 126 -5.63 6.21 13.69
N ARG A 127 -5.06 6.05 14.89
CA ARG A 127 -5.36 4.91 15.78
C ARG A 127 -6.82 4.85 16.23
N ASP A 128 -7.54 5.96 16.16
CA ASP A 128 -8.98 6.04 16.47
C ASP A 128 -9.88 5.65 15.27
N ARG A 129 -9.29 5.46 14.08
CA ARG A 129 -9.97 4.97 12.87
C ARG A 129 -9.69 3.49 12.66
N ALA A 130 -10.49 2.65 13.31
CA ALA A 130 -10.33 1.20 13.28
C ALA A 130 -11.03 0.51 12.10
N THR A 131 -11.75 1.24 11.24
CA THR A 131 -12.53 0.66 10.15
C THR A 131 -11.95 1.03 8.81
N ILE A 132 -11.72 0.04 7.97
CA ILE A 132 -11.31 0.20 6.57
C ILE A 132 -12.48 -0.22 5.68
N ALA A 133 -12.82 0.61 4.70
CA ALA A 133 -13.67 0.22 3.58
C ALA A 133 -12.80 0.08 2.33
N ILE A 134 -13.08 -0.94 1.52
CA ILE A 134 -12.51 -1.10 0.19
C ILE A 134 -13.64 -0.87 -0.80
N THR A 135 -13.45 0.06 -1.71
CA THR A 135 -14.43 0.47 -2.72
C THR A 135 -13.97 0.05 -4.10
N ARG A 136 -14.92 -0.22 -4.99
CA ARG A 136 -14.69 -0.30 -6.43
C ARG A 136 -15.08 1.04 -7.06
N GLU A 137 -14.14 1.62 -7.80
CA GLU A 137 -14.26 3.00 -8.30
C GLU A 137 -13.93 3.04 -9.80
N PRO A 138 -14.68 3.83 -10.59
CA PRO A 138 -14.33 4.09 -11.98
C PRO A 138 -13.09 4.99 -12.07
N ASP A 139 -12.24 4.77 -13.07
CA ASP A 139 -11.12 5.66 -13.40
C ASP A 139 -11.61 6.90 -14.18
N ASP A 140 -12.40 7.75 -13.50
CA ASP A 140 -13.01 8.95 -14.06
C ASP A 140 -12.56 10.26 -13.40
N GLY A 141 -11.69 10.17 -12.38
CA GLY A 141 -11.16 11.31 -11.64
C GLY A 141 -12.09 11.87 -10.56
N ASN A 142 -13.20 11.20 -10.23
CA ASN A 142 -14.03 11.53 -9.08
C ASN A 142 -13.31 11.19 -7.77
N PRO A 143 -13.12 12.14 -6.83
CA PRO A 143 -12.44 11.87 -5.56
C PRO A 143 -13.35 11.28 -4.47
N GLU A 144 -14.63 11.04 -4.74
CA GLU A 144 -15.57 10.50 -3.77
C GLU A 144 -15.55 8.97 -3.71
N SER A 145 -15.78 8.41 -2.52
CA SER A 145 -15.75 6.96 -2.31
C SER A 145 -16.83 6.23 -3.10
N GLY A 146 -16.44 5.14 -3.75
CA GLY A 146 -17.34 4.34 -4.58
C GLY A 146 -18.12 3.25 -3.84
N ILE A 147 -18.41 2.17 -4.56
CA ILE A 147 -19.22 1.06 -4.03
C ILE A 147 -18.35 0.19 -3.12
N VAL A 148 -18.73 0.04 -1.85
CA VAL A 148 -18.02 -0.83 -0.91
C VAL A 148 -18.14 -2.30 -1.30
N VAL A 149 -16.99 -2.94 -1.52
CA VAL A 149 -16.86 -4.36 -1.91
C VAL A 149 -16.22 -5.23 -0.83
N ALA A 150 -15.50 -4.63 0.12
CA ALA A 150 -14.95 -5.33 1.28
C ALA A 150 -14.73 -4.36 2.45
N ARG A 151 -14.60 -4.91 3.66
CA ARG A 151 -14.31 -4.14 4.88
C ARG A 151 -13.31 -4.86 5.77
N ALA A 152 -12.62 -4.09 6.61
CA ALA A 152 -11.86 -4.62 7.73
C ALA A 152 -12.12 -3.80 8.99
N VAL A 153 -12.26 -4.47 10.13
CA VAL A 153 -12.30 -3.83 11.45
C VAL A 153 -11.04 -4.24 12.21
N LEU A 154 -10.11 -3.30 12.34
CA LEU A 154 -8.84 -3.51 13.02
C LEU A 154 -9.04 -3.47 14.53
N THR A 155 -8.69 -4.56 15.20
CA THR A 155 -8.74 -4.62 16.66
C THR A 155 -7.34 -4.50 17.23
N LYS A 156 -7.16 -3.60 18.21
CA LYS A 156 -5.90 -3.47 18.94
C LYS A 156 -5.49 -4.84 19.49
N ARG A 157 -4.23 -5.21 19.25
CA ARG A 157 -3.64 -6.43 19.81
C ARG A 157 -2.74 -6.05 20.97
N GLN A 158 -2.81 -6.83 22.05
CA GLN A 158 -1.77 -6.85 23.08
C GLN A 158 -0.75 -7.91 22.67
N ARG A 159 0.53 -7.59 22.80
CA ARG A 159 1.65 -8.52 22.65
C ARG A 159 2.30 -8.72 24.00
#